data_AF-A0A210Q402-F1
#
_entry.id   AF-A0A210Q402-F1
#
_cell.length_a   1.000
_cell.length_b   1.000
_cell.length_c   1.000
_cell.angle_alpha   90.00
_cell.angle_beta   90.00
_cell.angle_gamma   90.00
#
_symmetry.space_group_name_H-M   'P 1'
#
loop_
_entity.id
_entity.type
_entity.pdbx_description
1 polymer ?
#
loop_
_entity_poly.entity_id
_entity_poly.type
_entity_poly.pdbx_seq_one_letter_code
_entity_poly.pdbx_strand_id
1 'polypeptide(L)'
;MKQYSELAIILWLTNDSHFLQVISRSGQICTSGYMTYIVIGWGLPIVPTSVWAVSMAVSHKVKDWTGHTESPLIWIMQIPKLLALLAAFSLLCVTAYRVFARTKCTKHKKNLDVRKIKYDVLMSGLFYLVILVSVLFNMIITHARIKCISCSYISTILTSSQGTVLSILYCFLNNNVHAYIKYSQTVLPASA
;
A
#
# COMPACT_ATOMS: atom_id res chain seq x y z
N MET A 1 3.87 -10.26 -14.95
CA MET A 1 4.32 -9.00 -14.32
C MET A 1 3.21 -8.31 -13.52
N LYS A 2 2.01 -8.05 -14.07
CA LYS A 2 0.89 -7.42 -13.34
C LYS A 2 0.63 -7.99 -11.93
N GLN A 3 0.50 -9.32 -11.81
CA GLN A 3 0.22 -10.02 -10.54
C GLN A 3 1.29 -9.78 -9.47
N TYR A 4 2.56 -9.68 -9.87
CA TYR A 4 3.67 -9.38 -8.96
C TYR A 4 3.57 -7.95 -8.44
N SER A 5 3.37 -6.97 -9.33
CA SER A 5 3.30 -5.55 -8.98
C SER A 5 2.12 -5.26 -8.03
N GLU A 6 0.96 -5.89 -8.27
CA GLU A 6 -0.21 -5.78 -7.38
C GLU A 6 0.04 -6.39 -5.99
N LEU A 7 0.77 -7.50 -5.90
CA LEU A 7 1.10 -8.08 -4.61
C LEU A 7 2.19 -7.24 -3.90
N ALA A 8 3.17 -6.76 -4.64
CA ALA A 8 4.25 -5.94 -4.11
C ALA A 8 3.74 -4.63 -3.52
N ILE A 9 2.78 -3.96 -4.16
CA ILE A 9 2.20 -2.72 -3.61
C ILE A 9 1.44 -2.96 -2.29
N ILE A 10 0.71 -4.08 -2.17
CA ILE A 10 0.01 -4.47 -0.93
C ILE A 10 1.02 -4.84 0.18
N LEU A 11 2.09 -5.52 -0.18
CA LEU A 11 3.15 -5.87 0.78
C LEU A 11 3.92 -4.64 1.25
N TRP A 12 4.20 -3.69 0.35
CA TRP A 12 4.78 -2.39 0.72
C TRP A 12 3.86 -1.59 1.63
N LEU A 13 2.54 -1.60 1.38
CA LEU A 13 1.56 -1.00 2.30
C LEU A 13 1.58 -1.67 3.69
N THR A 14 1.69 -3.00 3.74
CA THR A 14 1.80 -3.75 5.00
C THR A 14 3.07 -3.37 5.76
N ASN A 15 4.17 -3.23 5.02
CA ASN A 15 5.48 -2.84 5.53
C ASN A 15 5.46 -1.42 6.14
N ASP A 16 4.84 -0.47 5.44
CA ASP A 16 4.61 0.90 5.92
C ASP A 16 3.75 0.91 7.19
N SER A 17 2.67 0.13 7.20
CA SER A 17 1.78 -0.01 8.36
C SER A 17 2.52 -0.56 9.59
N HIS A 18 3.41 -1.54 9.40
CA HIS A 18 4.24 -2.09 10.46
C HIS A 18 5.28 -1.07 10.95
N PHE A 19 5.92 -0.35 10.03
CA PHE A 19 6.88 0.71 10.36
C PHE A 19 6.24 1.81 11.21
N LEU A 20 5.05 2.29 10.83
CA LEU A 20 4.27 3.26 11.62
C LEU A 20 3.93 2.72 13.01
N GLN A 21 3.63 1.42 13.12
CA GLN A 21 3.37 0.78 14.41
C GLN A 21 4.62 0.78 15.31
N VAL A 22 5.80 0.46 14.75
CA VAL A 22 7.08 0.45 15.47
C VAL A 22 7.44 1.84 15.95
N ILE A 23 7.32 2.86 15.11
CA ILE A 23 7.54 4.27 15.50
C ILE A 23 6.56 4.69 16.58
N SER A 24 5.27 4.36 16.43
CA SER A 24 4.24 4.69 17.42
C SER A 24 4.52 4.03 18.78
N ARG A 25 5.02 2.78 18.81
CA ARG A 25 5.35 2.10 20.07
C ARG A 25 6.61 2.64 20.73
N SER A 26 7.70 2.73 19.99
CA SER A 26 9.03 3.05 20.53
C SER A 26 9.28 4.53 20.70
N GLY A 27 8.60 5.38 19.91
CA GLY A 27 8.92 6.82 19.83
C GLY A 27 10.28 7.11 19.19
N GLN A 28 11.01 6.10 18.71
CA GLN A 28 12.35 6.22 18.18
C GLN A 28 12.46 5.58 16.79
N ILE A 29 13.07 6.31 15.86
CA ILE A 29 13.38 5.78 14.53
C ILE A 29 14.69 4.98 14.65
N CYS A 30 14.57 3.67 14.80
CA CYS A 30 15.75 2.79 14.79
C CYS A 30 16.12 2.47 13.33
N THR A 31 17.21 3.07 12.84
CA THR A 31 17.69 2.91 11.46
C THR A 31 18.29 1.53 11.18
N SER A 32 18.66 0.76 12.21
CA SER A 32 19.39 -0.53 12.10
C SER A 32 18.64 -1.66 11.39
N GLY A 33 17.41 -1.45 10.91
CA GLY A 33 16.60 -2.48 10.24
C GLY A 33 16.12 -2.13 8.83
N TYR A 34 16.48 -0.96 8.26
CA TYR A 34 15.87 -0.49 7.01
C TYR A 34 16.09 -1.44 5.82
N MET A 35 17.27 -2.05 5.72
CA MET A 35 17.60 -3.02 4.67
C MET A 35 16.65 -4.23 4.73
N THR A 36 16.34 -4.71 5.93
CA THR A 36 15.41 -5.83 6.14
C THR A 36 14.02 -5.49 5.61
N TYR A 37 13.54 -4.27 5.80
CA TYR A 37 12.25 -3.80 5.25
C TYR A 37 12.26 -3.79 3.72
N ILE A 38 13.37 -3.40 3.09
CA ILE A 38 13.50 -3.39 1.63
C ILE A 38 13.53 -4.83 1.08
N VAL A 39 14.33 -5.71 1.68
CA VAL A 39 14.43 -7.12 1.26
C VAL A 39 13.10 -7.83 1.43
N ILE A 40 12.38 -7.61 2.53
CA ILE A 40 11.06 -8.21 2.76
C ILE A 40 10.05 -7.67 1.73
N GLY A 41 10.01 -6.35 1.51
CA GLY A 41 9.04 -5.73 0.60
C GLY A 41 9.15 -6.22 -0.85
N TRP A 42 10.37 -6.46 -1.33
CA TRP A 42 10.61 -6.94 -2.70
C TRP A 42 10.75 -8.45 -2.84
N GLY A 43 11.28 -9.14 -1.82
CA GLY A 43 11.52 -10.58 -1.85
C GLY A 43 10.26 -11.41 -1.57
N LEU A 44 9.44 -10.99 -0.60
CA LEU A 44 8.24 -11.72 -0.21
C LEU A 44 7.19 -11.88 -1.33
N PRO A 45 6.95 -10.91 -2.25
CA PRO A 45 6.07 -11.10 -3.39
C PRO A 45 6.57 -12.12 -4.42
N ILE A 46 7.88 -12.39 -4.49
CA ILE A 46 8.46 -13.33 -5.48
C ILE A 46 7.98 -14.75 -5.22
N VAL A 47 7.93 -15.17 -3.95
CA VAL A 47 7.59 -16.54 -3.53
C VAL A 47 6.19 -16.96 -4.05
N PRO A 48 5.07 -16.32 -3.65
CA PRO A 48 3.74 -16.69 -4.14
C PRO A 48 3.57 -16.48 -5.65
N THR A 49 4.21 -15.46 -6.22
CA THR A 49 4.18 -15.22 -7.68
C THR A 49 4.82 -16.39 -8.43
N SER A 50 5.96 -16.89 -7.96
CA SER A 50 6.67 -18.01 -8.59
C SER A 50 5.86 -19.31 -8.48
N VAL A 51 5.28 -19.58 -7.31
CA VAL A 51 4.41 -20.76 -7.09
C VAL A 51 3.21 -20.74 -8.04
N TRP A 52 2.56 -19.58 -8.18
CA TRP A 52 1.44 -19.43 -9.11
C TRP A 52 1.89 -19.59 -10.57
N ALA A 53 3.01 -18.96 -10.97
CA ALA A 53 3.53 -19.05 -12.34
C ALA A 53 3.91 -20.48 -12.73
N VAL A 54 4.54 -21.24 -11.83
CA VAL A 54 4.86 -22.65 -12.06
C VAL A 54 3.58 -23.50 -12.16
N SER A 55 2.62 -23.27 -11.25
CA SER A 55 1.33 -24.00 -11.27
C SER A 55 0.56 -23.75 -12.58
N MET A 56 0.57 -22.52 -13.09
CA MET A 56 0.03 -22.15 -14.41
C MET A 56 0.77 -22.85 -15.55
N ALA A 57 2.10 -22.83 -15.54
CA ALA A 57 2.90 -23.44 -16.60
C ALA A 57 2.69 -24.96 -16.72
N VAL A 58 2.48 -25.65 -15.60
CA VAL A 58 2.20 -27.10 -15.58
C VAL A 58 0.77 -27.41 -16.04
N SER A 59 -0.21 -26.60 -15.62
CA SER A 59 -1.64 -26.89 -15.82
C SER A 59 -2.16 -26.45 -17.19
N HIS A 60 -1.60 -25.39 -17.77
CA HIS A 60 -1.99 -24.87 -19.07
C HIS A 60 -0.77 -24.74 -20.00
N LYS A 61 -0.60 -25.69 -20.92
CA LYS A 61 0.39 -25.64 -22.01
C LYS A 61 0.07 -24.60 -23.11
N VAL A 62 -0.88 -23.69 -22.87
CA VAL A 62 -1.46 -22.82 -23.90
C VAL A 62 -0.70 -21.49 -23.96
N LYS A 63 -0.50 -20.99 -25.19
CA LYS A 63 0.29 -19.79 -25.55
C LYS A 63 -0.16 -18.48 -24.93
N ASP A 64 -1.32 -18.42 -24.27
CA ASP A 64 -1.85 -17.17 -23.73
C ASP A 64 -2.52 -17.38 -22.36
N TRP A 65 -1.98 -16.74 -21.32
CA TRP A 65 -2.49 -16.84 -19.94
C TRP A 65 -3.67 -15.89 -19.69
N THR A 66 -4.34 -15.42 -20.74
CA THR A 66 -5.44 -14.45 -20.68
C THR A 66 -6.71 -15.01 -20.02
N GLY A 67 -6.88 -16.34 -20.01
CA GLY A 67 -7.99 -17.04 -19.34
C GLY A 67 -7.76 -17.43 -17.87
N HIS A 68 -6.67 -16.98 -17.24
CA HIS A 68 -6.31 -17.38 -15.86
C HIS A 68 -7.40 -17.09 -14.81
N THR A 69 -8.29 -16.15 -15.08
CA THR A 69 -9.40 -15.73 -14.22
C THR A 69 -10.48 -16.79 -14.03
N GLU A 70 -10.64 -17.72 -14.98
CA GLU A 70 -11.62 -18.82 -14.91
C GLU A 70 -11.05 -20.07 -14.23
N SER A 71 -9.74 -20.10 -13.97
CA SER A 71 -9.08 -21.24 -13.32
C SER A 71 -9.11 -21.09 -11.80
N PRO A 72 -9.38 -22.16 -11.02
CA PRO A 72 -9.29 -22.12 -9.56
C PRO A 72 -7.89 -21.75 -9.05
N LEU A 73 -6.87 -21.87 -9.91
CA LEU A 73 -5.49 -21.52 -9.61
C LEU A 73 -5.29 -20.01 -9.36
N ILE A 74 -6.25 -19.14 -9.72
CA ILE A 74 -6.19 -17.71 -9.36
C ILE A 74 -6.16 -17.48 -7.84
N TRP A 75 -6.74 -18.39 -7.05
CA TRP A 75 -6.77 -18.30 -5.59
C TRP A 75 -5.37 -18.38 -4.95
N ILE A 76 -4.41 -19.03 -5.61
CA ILE A 76 -3.02 -19.08 -5.16
C ILE A 76 -2.43 -17.66 -5.03
N MET A 77 -2.85 -16.72 -5.89
CA MET A 77 -2.46 -15.30 -5.78
C MET A 77 -3.40 -14.48 -4.91
N GLN A 78 -4.70 -14.77 -4.91
CA GLN A 78 -5.65 -13.96 -4.15
C GLN A 78 -5.55 -14.16 -2.64
N ILE A 79 -5.23 -15.37 -2.16
CA ILE A 79 -5.06 -15.64 -0.74
C ILE A 79 -3.93 -14.78 -0.14
N PRO A 80 -2.70 -14.76 -0.71
CA PRO A 80 -1.64 -13.85 -0.26
C PRO A 80 -2.04 -12.38 -0.25
N LYS A 81 -2.76 -11.91 -1.29
CA LYS A 81 -3.21 -10.51 -1.36
C LYS A 81 -4.20 -10.18 -0.23
N LEU A 82 -5.18 -11.04 0.01
CA LEU A 82 -6.16 -10.85 1.07
C LEU A 82 -5.51 -10.89 2.46
N LEU A 83 -4.61 -11.86 2.70
CA LEU A 83 -3.89 -11.95 3.96
C LEU A 83 -3.03 -10.71 4.23
N ALA A 84 -2.32 -10.20 3.22
CA ALA A 84 -1.53 -8.99 3.36
C ALA A 84 -2.41 -7.75 3.59
N LEU A 85 -3.57 -7.63 2.91
CA LEU A 85 -4.54 -6.57 3.18
C LEU A 85 -5.09 -6.62 4.61
N LEU A 86 -5.46 -7.81 5.09
CA LEU A 86 -5.93 -7.99 6.47
C LEU A 86 -4.85 -7.62 7.49
N ALA A 87 -3.60 -7.99 7.22
CA ALA A 87 -2.47 -7.61 8.07
C ALA A 87 -2.27 -6.08 8.08
N ALA A 88 -2.26 -5.43 6.92
CA ALA A 88 -2.16 -3.97 6.81
C ALA A 88 -3.28 -3.26 7.58
N PHE A 89 -4.53 -3.71 7.40
CA PHE A 89 -5.69 -3.18 8.13
C PHE A 89 -5.52 -3.30 9.64
N SER A 90 -5.14 -4.49 10.12
CA SER A 90 -4.97 -4.77 11.55
C SER A 90 -3.89 -3.87 12.16
N LEU A 91 -2.75 -3.72 11.47
CA LEU A 91 -1.64 -2.87 11.90
C LEU A 91 -2.03 -1.38 11.92
N LEU A 92 -2.75 -0.92 10.89
CA LEU A 92 -3.25 0.45 10.81
C LEU A 92 -4.26 0.74 11.91
N CYS A 93 -5.23 -0.15 12.16
CA CYS A 93 -6.22 0.02 13.22
C CYS A 93 -5.57 0.14 14.60
N VAL A 94 -4.60 -0.73 14.91
CA VAL A 94 -3.87 -0.68 16.18
C VAL A 94 -3.10 0.64 16.32
N THR A 95 -2.43 1.08 15.24
CA THR A 95 -1.63 2.32 15.26
C THR A 95 -2.51 3.55 15.36
N ALA A 96 -3.61 3.60 14.59
CA ALA A 96 -4.62 4.65 14.67
C ALA A 96 -5.17 4.75 16.09
N TYR A 97 -5.66 3.66 16.66
CA TYR A 97 -6.19 3.66 18.03
C TYR A 97 -5.21 4.26 19.04
N ARG A 98 -3.94 3.84 19.01
CA ARG A 98 -2.90 4.39 19.91
C ARG A 98 -2.65 5.88 19.69
N VAL A 99 -2.54 6.32 18.44
CA VAL A 99 -2.25 7.72 18.11
C VAL A 99 -3.42 8.63 18.48
N PHE A 100 -4.66 8.20 18.19
CA PHE A 100 -5.87 8.92 18.60
C PHE A 100 -6.03 8.95 20.12
N ALA A 101 -5.75 7.85 20.83
CA ALA A 101 -5.78 7.81 22.29
C ALA A 101 -4.78 8.80 22.91
N ARG A 102 -3.52 8.81 22.44
CA ARG A 102 -2.50 9.78 22.88
C ARG A 102 -2.94 11.22 22.65
N THR A 103 -3.52 11.51 21.48
CA THR A 103 -4.02 12.85 21.13
C THR A 103 -5.12 13.34 22.09
N LYS A 104 -6.00 12.45 22.56
CA LYS A 104 -7.06 12.81 23.53
C LYS A 104 -6.51 13.09 24.93
N CYS A 105 -5.43 12.43 25.33
CA CYS A 105 -4.79 12.63 26.64
C CYS A 105 -3.89 13.88 26.68
N THR A 106 -3.18 14.20 25.59
CA THR A 106 -2.29 15.38 25.51
C THR A 106 -3.00 16.65 25.02
N LYS A 107 -4.15 17.01 25.61
CA LYS A 107 -4.86 18.25 25.27
C LYS A 107 -4.04 19.55 25.51
N HIS A 108 -2.92 19.47 26.25
CA HIS A 108 -2.14 20.65 26.66
C HIS A 108 -0.71 20.79 26.11
N LYS A 109 -0.12 19.79 25.43
CA LYS A 109 1.22 19.92 24.81
C LYS A 109 1.14 19.67 23.31
N LYS A 110 1.47 20.70 22.51
CA LYS A 110 1.64 20.64 21.04
C LYS A 110 2.88 19.79 20.69
N ASN A 111 2.82 18.48 20.90
CA ASN A 111 3.87 17.58 20.43
C ASN A 111 3.74 17.42 18.92
N LEU A 112 4.57 18.15 18.18
CA LEU A 112 4.61 18.16 16.71
C LEU A 112 4.72 16.74 16.13
N ASP A 113 5.42 15.84 16.82
CA ASP A 113 5.63 14.45 16.40
C ASP A 113 4.36 13.60 16.41
N VAL A 114 3.47 13.80 17.41
CA VAL A 114 2.18 13.09 17.46
C VAL A 114 1.27 13.52 16.31
N ARG A 115 1.31 14.81 15.93
CA ARG A 115 0.54 15.32 14.79
C ARG A 115 1.06 14.77 13.46
N LYS A 116 2.38 14.66 13.30
CA LYS A 116 3.01 14.06 12.11
C LYS A 116 2.59 12.60 11.96
N ILE A 117 2.78 11.79 13.00
CA ILE A 117 2.41 10.36 12.98
C ILE A 117 0.91 10.19 12.72
N LYS A 118 0.04 11.06 13.28
CA LYS A 118 -1.40 11.03 12.99
C LYS A 118 -1.70 11.26 11.50
N TYR A 119 -1.02 12.21 10.88
CA TYR A 119 -1.18 12.50 9.46
C TYR A 119 -0.73 11.31 8.61
N ASP A 120 0.43 10.72 8.92
CA ASP A 120 0.96 9.57 8.18
C ASP A 120 0.04 8.35 8.29
N VAL A 121 -0.53 8.09 9.48
CA VAL A 121 -1.54 7.04 9.67
C VAL A 121 -2.81 7.31 8.86
N LEU A 122 -3.24 8.57 8.75
CA LEU A 122 -4.41 8.93 7.94
C LEU A 122 -4.13 8.73 6.45
N MET A 123 -2.96 9.14 5.95
CA MET A 123 -2.58 8.97 4.55
C MET A 123 -2.41 7.50 4.17
N SER A 124 -1.73 6.72 5.01
CA SER A 124 -1.60 5.27 4.83
C SER A 124 -2.98 4.58 4.86
N GLY A 125 -3.88 5.02 5.74
CA GLY A 125 -5.27 4.56 5.78
C GLY A 125 -6.09 4.90 4.53
N LEU A 126 -5.96 6.12 3.99
CA LEU A 126 -6.60 6.49 2.73
C LEU A 126 -6.07 5.66 1.56
N PHE A 127 -4.76 5.45 1.50
CA PHE A 127 -4.14 4.61 0.48
C PHE A 127 -4.59 3.14 0.59
N TYR A 128 -4.69 2.60 1.81
CA TYR A 128 -5.28 1.28 2.07
C TYR A 128 -6.70 1.18 1.51
N LEU A 129 -7.56 2.19 1.72
CA LEU A 129 -8.93 2.18 1.19
C LEU A 129 -8.96 2.15 -0.34
N VAL A 130 -8.08 2.89 -1.01
CA VAL A 130 -7.99 2.90 -2.48
C VAL A 130 -7.60 1.52 -3.01
N ILE A 131 -6.62 0.87 -2.38
CA ILE A 131 -6.21 -0.49 -2.73
C ILE A 131 -7.35 -1.48 -2.45
N LEU A 132 -7.98 -1.38 -1.28
CA LEU A 132 -9.08 -2.25 -0.87
C LEU A 132 -10.25 -2.20 -1.87
N VAL A 133 -10.70 -1.00 -2.24
CA VAL A 133 -11.77 -0.81 -3.24
C VAL A 133 -11.37 -1.44 -4.57
N SER A 134 -10.13 -1.23 -5.01
CA SER A 134 -9.64 -1.80 -6.27
C SER A 134 -9.63 -3.34 -6.25
N VAL A 135 -9.18 -3.96 -5.15
CA VAL A 135 -9.11 -5.42 -5.01
C VAL A 135 -10.51 -6.03 -4.90
N LEU A 136 -11.39 -5.45 -4.08
CA LEU A 136 -12.77 -5.92 -3.93
C LEU A 136 -13.54 -5.80 -5.23
N PHE A 137 -13.39 -4.67 -5.94
CA PHE A 137 -14.04 -4.47 -7.24
C PHE A 137 -13.58 -5.51 -8.27
N ASN A 138 -12.27 -5.80 -8.33
CA ASN A 138 -11.71 -6.87 -9.17
C ASN A 138 -12.26 -8.27 -8.80
N MET A 139 -12.36 -8.56 -7.50
CA MET A 139 -12.92 -9.83 -7.02
C MET A 139 -14.38 -9.98 -7.40
N ILE A 140 -15.19 -8.94 -7.22
CA ILE A 140 -16.62 -8.96 -7.56
C ILE A 140 -16.79 -9.23 -9.07
N ILE A 141 -16.06 -8.50 -9.92
CA ILE A 141 -16.11 -8.72 -11.38
C ILE A 141 -15.74 -10.15 -11.74
N THR A 142 -14.67 -10.68 -11.13
CA THR A 142 -14.16 -12.02 -11.37
C THR A 142 -15.14 -13.11 -10.92
N HIS A 143 -15.63 -13.03 -9.67
CA HIS A 143 -16.48 -14.07 -9.08
C HIS A 143 -17.92 -14.04 -9.60
N ALA A 144 -18.49 -12.85 -9.79
CA ALA A 144 -19.83 -12.73 -10.36
C ALA A 144 -19.85 -12.90 -11.89
N ARG A 145 -18.69 -13.21 -12.51
CA ARG A 145 -18.51 -13.37 -13.96
C ARG A 145 -19.18 -12.23 -14.76
N ILE A 146 -19.07 -11.02 -14.24
CA ILE A 146 -19.71 -9.85 -14.84
C ILE A 146 -18.95 -9.52 -16.11
N LYS A 147 -19.49 -9.92 -17.26
CA LYS A 147 -18.97 -9.60 -18.59
C LYS A 147 -19.37 -8.17 -18.99
N CYS A 148 -18.95 -7.20 -18.20
CA CYS A 148 -19.16 -5.78 -18.49
C CYS A 148 -17.82 -5.15 -18.87
N ILE A 149 -17.72 -4.73 -20.13
CA ILE A 149 -16.55 -4.04 -20.68
C ILE A 149 -16.25 -2.78 -19.85
N SER A 150 -17.29 -2.02 -19.48
CA SER A 150 -17.16 -0.83 -18.64
C SER A 150 -16.59 -1.14 -17.25
N CYS A 151 -16.97 -2.27 -16.62
CA CYS A 151 -16.41 -2.68 -15.33
C CYS A 151 -14.91 -3.02 -15.44
N SER A 152 -14.48 -3.65 -16.54
CA SER A 152 -13.06 -3.93 -16.80
C SER A 152 -12.24 -2.63 -16.95
N TYR A 153 -12.78 -1.64 -17.68
CA TYR A 153 -12.15 -0.32 -17.79
C TYR A 153 -12.05 0.38 -16.43
N ILE A 154 -13.13 0.41 -15.65
CA ILE A 154 -13.14 1.02 -14.31
C ILE A 154 -12.11 0.35 -13.41
N SER A 155 -12.03 -0.98 -13.41
CA SER A 155 -11.06 -1.72 -12.60
C SER A 155 -9.62 -1.36 -12.96
N THR A 156 -9.36 -1.24 -14.27
CA THR A 156 -8.04 -0.86 -14.79
C THR A 156 -7.70 0.57 -14.37
N ILE A 157 -8.63 1.51 -14.47
CA ILE A 157 -8.44 2.90 -14.02
C ILE A 157 -8.19 2.96 -12.50
N LEU A 158 -8.96 2.21 -11.70
CA LEU A 158 -8.77 2.13 -10.26
C LEU A 158 -7.37 1.63 -9.91
N THR A 159 -6.90 0.59 -10.60
CA THR A 159 -5.57 0.02 -10.35
C THR A 159 -4.44 0.94 -10.81
N SER A 160 -4.58 1.59 -11.97
CA SER A 160 -3.57 2.50 -12.51
C SER A 160 -3.48 3.82 -11.73
N SER A 161 -4.57 4.26 -11.12
CA SER A 161 -4.59 5.52 -10.35
C SER A 161 -3.92 5.41 -8.97
N GLN A 162 -3.69 4.20 -8.45
CA GLN A 162 -3.14 4.00 -7.10
C GLN A 162 -1.78 4.69 -6.92
N GLY A 163 -0.88 4.59 -7.91
CA GLY A 163 0.43 5.25 -7.87
C GLY A 163 0.32 6.78 -7.89
N THR A 164 -0.60 7.30 -8.70
CA THR A 164 -0.88 8.75 -8.76
C THR A 164 -1.42 9.26 -7.43
N VAL A 165 -2.40 8.57 -6.85
CA VAL A 165 -2.95 8.93 -5.54
C VAL A 165 -1.86 8.92 -4.47
N LEU A 166 -1.01 7.88 -4.44
CA LEU A 166 0.10 7.79 -3.50
C LEU A 166 1.04 9.01 -3.59
N SER A 167 1.42 9.41 -4.81
CA SER A 167 2.27 10.59 -5.03
C SER A 167 1.62 11.89 -4.56
N ILE A 168 0.32 12.05 -4.78
CA ILE A 168 -0.44 13.22 -4.33
C ILE A 168 -0.47 13.27 -2.80
N LEU A 169 -0.77 12.16 -2.13
CA LEU A 169 -0.86 12.11 -0.68
C LEU A 169 0.49 12.37 0.01
N TYR A 170 1.56 11.67 -0.42
CA TYR A 170 2.85 11.69 0.29
C TYR A 170 3.81 12.79 -0.18
N CYS A 171 3.76 13.19 -1.45
CA CYS A 171 4.67 14.21 -2.00
C CYS A 171 4.00 15.58 -2.05
N PHE A 172 2.84 15.69 -2.71
CA PHE A 172 2.21 16.98 -2.96
C PHE A 172 1.48 17.51 -1.72
N LEU A 173 0.63 16.72 -1.06
CA LEU A 173 -0.15 17.19 0.10
C LEU A 173 0.64 17.24 1.41
N ASN A 174 1.90 16.82 1.39
CA ASN A 174 2.74 16.80 2.57
C ASN A 174 3.26 18.20 2.91
N ASN A 175 2.79 18.74 4.03
CA ASN A 175 3.18 20.07 4.51
C ASN A 175 4.69 20.19 4.77
N ASN A 176 5.38 19.10 5.10
CA ASN A 176 6.83 19.14 5.30
C ASN A 176 7.56 19.40 3.97
N VAL A 177 7.07 18.82 2.87
CA VAL A 177 7.63 19.03 1.52
C VAL A 177 7.42 20.48 1.10
N HIS A 178 6.22 21.03 1.30
CA HIS A 178 5.95 22.45 1.06
C HIS A 178 6.84 23.40 1.88
N ALA A 179 7.03 23.10 3.16
CA ALA A 179 7.91 23.89 4.02
C ALA A 179 9.36 23.84 3.52
N TYR A 180 9.84 22.68 3.09
CA TYR A 180 11.17 22.51 2.51
C TYR A 180 11.33 23.27 1.19
N ILE A 181 10.35 23.20 0.29
CA ILE A 181 10.37 23.95 -0.98
C ILE A 181 10.43 25.45 -0.69
N LYS A 182 9.59 25.96 0.20
CA LYS A 182 9.60 27.37 0.60
C LYS A 182 10.95 27.79 1.22
N TYR A 183 11.54 26.94 2.05
CA TYR A 183 12.87 27.17 2.62
C TYR A 183 13.95 27.25 1.53
N SER A 184 13.96 26.30 0.60
CA SER A 184 14.93 26.29 -0.52
C SER A 184 14.85 27.56 -1.38
N GLN A 185 13.64 28.09 -1.61
CA GLN A 185 13.43 29.36 -2.33
C GLN A 185 13.95 30.57 -1.55
N THR A 186 13.85 30.56 -0.22
CA THR A 186 14.38 31.66 0.61
C THR A 186 15.89 31.63 0.80
N VAL A 187 16.53 30.46 0.64
CA VAL A 187 17.98 30.28 0.79
C VAL A 187 18.74 30.41 -0.54
N LEU A 188 18.03 30.27 -1.67
CA LEU A 188 18.56 30.55 -3.01
C LEU A 188 18.01 31.87 -3.61
N PRO A 189 18.11 33.04 -2.94
CA PRO A 189 17.80 34.28 -3.62
C PRO A 189 18.95 34.62 -4.58
N ALA A 190 18.64 34.58 -5.88
CA ALA A 190 19.38 35.18 -6.99
C ALA A 190 20.80 34.65 -7.31
N SER A 191 20.87 33.55 -8.06
CA SER A 191 21.88 33.40 -9.12
C SER A 191 21.17 33.43 -10.49
N ALA A 192 20.59 34.57 -10.82
CA ALA A 192 20.10 34.93 -12.15
C ALA A 192 20.31 36.43 -12.33
#